data_AF-A0A1W2C8P1-F1
#
_entry.id   AF-A0A1W2C8P1-F1
#
_cell.length_a   1.000
_cell.length_b   1.000
_cell.length_c   1.000
_cell.angle_alpha   90.00
_cell.angle_beta   90.00
_cell.angle_gamma   90.00
#
_symmetry.space_group_name_H-M   'P 1'
#
loop_
_entity.id
_entity.type
_entity.pdbx_description
1 polymer ?
#
loop_
_entity_poly.entity_id
_entity_poly.type
_entity_poly.pdbx_seq_one_letter_code
_entity_poly.pdbx_strand_id
1 'polypeptide(L)'
;MTGKKRKELLIHALRVYTLLVTLITILLIILGKLLDRNRVFSYEAFLSPLIYALIGTAATVITRSDKELSIRDLIIRKAISLLLIECAIIFIALNADSIPTEKSWVIPGLALGILVVFVLAHVILYFADRKEAEKLNSDLVRYQEKQIQG
;
A
#
# COMPACT_ATOMS: atom_id res chain seq x y z
N MET A 1 0.36 13.55 -21.77
CA MET A 1 1.19 12.61 -20.98
C MET A 1 1.81 11.60 -21.93
N THR A 2 3.14 11.60 -22.07
CA THR A 2 3.91 10.73 -22.99
C THR A 2 3.79 9.24 -22.62
N GLY A 3 3.90 8.34 -23.60
CA GLY A 3 3.71 6.88 -23.41
C GLY A 3 4.64 6.26 -22.36
N LYS A 4 5.87 6.78 -22.22
CA LYS A 4 6.86 6.32 -21.23
C LYS A 4 6.40 6.57 -19.77
N LYS A 5 5.90 7.77 -19.47
CA LYS A 5 5.39 8.13 -18.13
C LYS A 5 4.19 7.27 -17.70
N ARG A 6 3.30 6.92 -18.65
CA ARG A 6 2.17 6.02 -18.40
C ARG A 6 2.64 4.63 -17.97
N LYS A 7 3.65 4.09 -18.65
CA LYS A 7 4.22 2.77 -18.31
C LYS A 7 4.84 2.77 -16.91
N GLU A 8 5.60 3.80 -16.56
CA GLU A 8 6.20 3.94 -15.23
C GLU A 8 5.14 4.06 -14.12
N LEU A 9 4.06 4.82 -14.39
CA LEU A 9 2.94 4.94 -13.45
C LEU A 9 2.20 3.59 -13.28
N LEU A 10 1.98 2.84 -14.36
CA LEU A 10 1.34 1.53 -14.28
C LEU A 10 2.19 0.50 -13.53
N ILE A 11 3.50 0.47 -13.78
CA ILE A 11 4.42 -0.42 -13.06
C ILE A 11 4.42 -0.10 -11.56
N HIS A 12 4.49 1.19 -11.21
CA HIS A 12 4.42 1.62 -9.83
C HIS A 12 3.07 1.25 -9.18
N ALA A 13 1.94 1.51 -9.87
CA ALA A 13 0.62 1.15 -9.38
C ALA A 13 0.49 -0.37 -9.15
N LEU A 14 0.99 -1.19 -10.08
CA LEU A 14 0.96 -2.65 -9.94
C LEU A 14 1.83 -3.14 -8.78
N ARG A 15 3.02 -2.55 -8.58
CA ARG A 15 3.90 -2.86 -7.45
C ARG A 15 3.21 -2.56 -6.11
N VAL A 16 2.62 -1.36 -5.98
CA VAL A 16 1.86 -0.95 -4.80
C VAL A 16 0.64 -1.85 -4.58
N TYR A 17 -0.14 -2.12 -5.62
CA TYR A 17 -1.32 -2.96 -5.55
C TYR A 17 -1.00 -4.36 -5.04
N THR A 18 -0.01 -5.02 -5.66
CA THR A 18 0.40 -6.38 -5.29
C THR A 18 0.88 -6.44 -3.83
N LEU A 19 1.64 -5.43 -3.40
CA LEU A 19 2.11 -5.33 -2.02
C LEU A 19 0.95 -5.16 -1.03
N LEU A 20 0.00 -4.27 -1.33
CA LEU A 20 -1.17 -4.04 -0.49
C LEU A 20 -2.07 -5.26 -0.43
N VAL A 21 -2.39 -5.91 -1.55
CA VAL A 21 -3.18 -7.17 -1.56
C VAL A 21 -2.54 -8.19 -0.63
N THR A 22 -1.22 -8.36 -0.71
CA THR A 22 -0.49 -9.33 0.10
C THR A 22 -0.59 -9.00 1.59
N LEU A 23 -0.28 -7.76 1.97
CA LEU A 23 -0.28 -7.35 3.38
C LEU A 23 -1.68 -7.36 3.99
N ILE A 24 -2.70 -6.93 3.25
CA ILE A 24 -4.10 -6.95 3.69
C ILE A 24 -4.58 -8.39 3.86
N THR A 25 -4.23 -9.28 2.93
CA THR A 25 -4.57 -10.71 3.04
C THR A 25 -3.96 -11.32 4.30
N ILE A 26 -2.68 -11.05 4.56
CA ILE A 26 -1.99 -11.52 5.78
C ILE A 26 -2.70 -10.95 7.03
N LEU A 27 -3.03 -9.66 7.03
CA LEU A 27 -3.74 -9.02 8.14
C LEU A 27 -5.09 -9.69 8.40
N LEU A 28 -5.90 -9.94 7.37
CA LEU A 28 -7.20 -10.60 7.53
C LEU A 28 -7.06 -12.01 8.08
N ILE A 29 -6.04 -12.77 7.65
CA ILE A 29 -5.74 -14.10 8.21
C ILE A 29 -5.42 -14.00 9.71
N ILE A 30 -4.60 -13.02 10.10
CA ILE A 30 -4.24 -12.79 11.51
C ILE A 30 -5.47 -12.39 12.33
N LEU A 31 -6.24 -11.41 11.85
CA LEU A 31 -7.44 -10.92 12.52
C LEU A 31 -8.52 -12.01 12.62
N GLY A 32 -8.73 -12.79 11.57
CA GLY A 32 -9.66 -13.93 11.59
C GLY A 32 -9.26 -14.95 12.64
N LYS A 33 -7.97 -15.30 12.73
CA LYS A 33 -7.47 -16.24 13.76
C LYS A 33 -7.59 -15.70 15.19
N LEU A 34 -7.45 -14.38 15.38
CA LEU A 34 -7.48 -13.75 16.71
C LEU A 34 -8.91 -13.44 17.19
N LEU A 35 -9.77 -12.96 16.30
CA LEU A 35 -11.10 -12.46 16.67
C LEU A 35 -12.19 -13.52 16.57
N ASP A 36 -12.09 -14.45 15.62
CA ASP A 36 -13.14 -15.45 15.41
C ASP A 36 -12.60 -16.73 14.75
N ARG A 37 -11.97 -17.57 15.57
CA ARG A 37 -11.24 -18.77 15.14
C ARG A 37 -12.08 -19.81 14.38
N ASN A 38 -13.41 -19.77 14.56
CA ASN A 38 -14.35 -20.71 13.94
C ASN A 38 -15.01 -20.15 12.67
N ARG A 39 -14.72 -18.89 12.31
CA ARG A 39 -15.32 -18.24 11.15
C ARG A 39 -14.62 -18.67 9.87
N VAL A 40 -15.39 -19.22 8.94
CA VAL A 40 -14.93 -19.46 7.56
C VAL A 40 -15.18 -18.20 6.74
N PHE A 41 -14.18 -17.72 6.03
CA PHE A 41 -14.34 -16.56 5.14
C PHE A 41 -15.30 -16.90 4.00
N SER A 42 -16.30 -16.05 3.76
CA SER A 42 -17.14 -16.14 2.56
C SER A 42 -16.35 -15.76 1.31
N TYR A 43 -16.85 -16.14 0.12
CA TYR A 43 -16.25 -15.74 -1.16
C TYR A 43 -16.13 -14.21 -1.30
N GLU A 44 -17.10 -13.47 -0.79
CA GLU A 44 -17.08 -12.00 -0.77
C GLU A 44 -15.96 -11.46 0.13
N ALA A 45 -15.76 -12.07 1.30
CA ALA A 45 -14.66 -11.70 2.18
C ALA A 45 -13.30 -12.02 1.57
N PHE A 46 -13.21 -13.05 0.73
CA PHE A 46 -11.99 -13.39 -0.02
C PHE A 46 -11.65 -12.37 -1.13
N LEU A 47 -12.65 -11.69 -1.70
CA LEU A 47 -12.46 -10.61 -2.67
C LEU A 47 -12.06 -9.28 -2.01
N SER A 48 -12.35 -9.10 -0.73
CA SER A 48 -12.12 -7.84 -0.01
C SER A 48 -10.68 -7.31 -0.07
N PRO A 49 -9.60 -8.13 0.02
CA PRO A 49 -8.23 -7.63 -0.11
C PRO A 49 -7.96 -6.99 -1.47
N LEU A 50 -8.57 -7.50 -2.55
CA LEU A 50 -8.40 -6.97 -3.90
C LEU A 50 -9.04 -5.58 -4.02
N ILE A 51 -10.23 -5.41 -3.44
CA ILE A 51 -10.96 -4.13 -3.44
C ILE A 51 -10.22 -3.11 -2.56
N TYR A 52 -9.84 -3.49 -1.35
CA TYR A 52 -9.12 -2.60 -0.43
C TYR A 52 -7.75 -2.18 -0.99
N ALA A 53 -7.01 -3.10 -1.60
CA ALA A 53 -5.75 -2.77 -2.26
C ALA A 53 -5.93 -1.86 -3.48
N LEU A 54 -7.03 -2.00 -4.22
CA LEU A 54 -7.33 -1.13 -5.35
C LEU A 54 -7.54 0.31 -4.88
N ILE A 55 -8.34 0.50 -3.82
CA ILE A 55 -8.58 1.80 -3.19
C ILE A 55 -7.28 2.38 -2.64
N GLY A 56 -6.48 1.58 -1.92
CA GLY A 56 -5.19 2.02 -1.39
C GLY A 56 -4.19 2.41 -2.48
N THR A 57 -4.18 1.67 -3.58
CA THR A 57 -3.36 2.00 -4.76
C THR A 57 -3.83 3.29 -5.40
N ALA A 58 -5.14 3.47 -5.59
CA ALA A 58 -5.71 4.70 -6.13
C ALA A 58 -5.35 5.91 -5.27
N ALA A 59 -5.52 5.84 -3.94
CA ALA A 59 -5.13 6.90 -3.02
C ALA A 59 -3.63 7.24 -3.11
N THR A 60 -2.78 6.21 -3.22
CA THR A 60 -1.32 6.39 -3.35
C THR A 60 -0.94 7.05 -4.69
N VAL A 61 -1.61 6.69 -5.78
CA VAL A 61 -1.38 7.23 -7.12
C VAL A 61 -1.94 8.64 -7.25
N ILE A 62 -3.15 8.91 -6.76
CA ILE A 62 -3.80 10.23 -6.84
C ILE A 62 -3.02 11.26 -6.04
N THR A 63 -2.51 10.87 -4.87
CA THR A 63 -1.70 11.80 -4.10
C THR A 63 -0.33 12.03 -4.75
N ARG A 64 0.18 11.11 -5.61
CA ARG A 64 1.52 11.19 -6.21
C ARG A 64 1.81 12.59 -6.78
N SER A 65 2.90 13.18 -6.29
CA SER A 65 3.42 14.46 -6.78
C SER A 65 4.83 14.25 -7.29
N ASP A 66 5.10 14.72 -8.50
CA ASP A 66 6.43 14.72 -9.12
C ASP A 66 7.29 15.90 -8.64
N LYS A 67 6.76 16.77 -7.76
CA LYS A 67 7.50 17.90 -7.17
C LYS A 67 8.36 17.42 -6.00
N GLU A 68 9.55 18.00 -5.85
CA GLU A 68 10.34 17.86 -4.62
C GLU A 68 9.52 18.43 -3.45
N LEU A 69 9.12 17.53 -2.55
CA LEU A 69 8.33 17.85 -1.36
C LEU A 69 9.27 17.94 -0.17
N SER A 70 9.04 18.92 0.71
CA SER A 70 9.70 18.91 2.00
C SER A 70 9.28 17.68 2.82
N ILE A 71 10.09 17.27 3.80
CA ILE A 71 9.77 16.14 4.68
C ILE A 71 8.39 16.33 5.34
N ARG A 72 8.05 17.57 5.71
CA ARG A 72 6.74 17.91 6.32
C ARG A 72 5.59 17.67 5.35
N ASP A 73 5.71 18.12 4.10
CA ASP A 73 4.67 17.95 3.09
C ASP A 73 4.48 16.48 2.72
N LEU A 74 5.57 15.71 2.70
CA LEU A 74 5.54 14.26 2.48
C LEU A 74 4.79 13.52 3.60
N ILE A 75 4.97 13.93 4.85
CA ILE A 75 4.23 13.36 6.00
C ILE A 75 2.74 13.71 5.91
N ILE A 76 2.40 14.98 5.70
CA ILE A 76 1.00 15.45 5.60
C ILE A 76 0.27 14.68 4.49
N ARG A 77 0.92 14.53 3.35
CA ARG A 77 0.38 13.78 2.21
C ARG A 77 0.14 12.31 2.53
N LYS A 78 1.08 11.66 3.24
CA LYS A 78 0.90 10.26 3.67
C LYS A 78 -0.23 10.15 4.69
N ALA A 79 -0.37 11.11 5.60
CA ALA A 79 -1.50 11.16 6.53
C ALA A 79 -2.84 11.30 5.82
N ILE A 80 -2.94 12.19 4.82
CA ILE A 80 -4.15 12.33 3.98
C ILE A 80 -4.44 11.02 3.23
N SER A 81 -3.41 10.38 2.67
CA SER A 81 -3.56 9.10 1.96
C SER A 81 -4.08 8.01 2.90
N LEU A 82 -3.53 7.93 4.11
CA LEU A 82 -3.99 7.00 5.15
C LEU A 82 -5.45 7.26 5.51
N LEU A 83 -5.82 8.52 5.78
CA LEU A 83 -7.20 8.89 6.12
C LEU A 83 -8.19 8.53 5.01
N LEU A 84 -7.81 8.77 3.74
CA LEU A 84 -8.66 8.38 2.60
C LEU A 84 -8.87 6.87 2.54
N ILE A 85 -7.83 6.08 2.82
CA ILE A 85 -7.90 4.62 2.84
C ILE A 85 -8.76 4.14 4.01
N GLU A 86 -8.54 4.67 5.21
CA GLU A 86 -9.33 4.32 6.40
C GLU A 86 -10.81 4.63 6.19
N CYS A 87 -11.14 5.85 5.75
CA CYS A 87 -12.52 6.24 5.47
C CYS A 87 -13.17 5.34 4.43
N ALA A 88 -12.49 5.03 3.32
CA ALA A 88 -13.04 4.18 2.27
C ALA A 88 -13.26 2.74 2.72
N ILE A 89 -12.30 2.15 3.44
CA ILE A 89 -12.41 0.76 3.93
C ILE A 89 -13.47 0.66 5.03
N ILE A 90 -13.51 1.61 5.98
CA ILE A 90 -14.53 1.65 7.04
C ILE A 90 -15.91 1.83 6.42
N PHE A 91 -16.05 2.72 5.43
CA PHE A 91 -17.31 2.91 4.72
C PHE A 91 -17.80 1.60 4.08
N ILE A 92 -16.92 0.85 3.41
CA ILE A 92 -17.27 -0.47 2.86
C ILE A 92 -17.64 -1.45 3.98
N ALA A 93 -16.87 -1.48 5.07
CA ALA A 93 -17.11 -2.39 6.18
C ALA A 93 -18.46 -2.14 6.88
N LEU A 94 -18.89 -0.89 7.01
CA LEU A 94 -20.19 -0.52 7.58
C LEU A 94 -21.37 -0.88 6.68
N ASN A 95 -21.16 -0.97 5.36
CA ASN A 95 -22.19 -1.35 4.39
C ASN A 95 -22.15 -2.84 4.03
N ALA A 96 -21.24 -3.61 4.65
CA ALA A 96 -21.11 -5.04 4.39
C ALA A 96 -21.74 -5.85 5.52
N ASP A 97 -22.82 -6.58 5.21
CA ASP A 97 -23.50 -7.48 6.15
C ASP A 97 -22.57 -8.62 6.68
N SER A 98 -21.44 -8.82 6.00
CA SER A 98 -20.44 -9.84 6.33
C SER A 98 -19.45 -9.41 7.43
N ILE A 99 -19.48 -8.17 7.92
CA ILE A 99 -18.59 -7.71 9.00
C ILE A 99 -19.43 -7.36 10.24
N PRO A 100 -19.21 -8.01 11.39
CA PRO A 100 -19.98 -7.76 12.62
C PRO A 100 -19.55 -6.43 13.26
N THR A 101 -19.86 -5.32 12.60
CA THR A 101 -19.49 -3.96 13.00
C THR A 101 -20.23 -3.49 14.25
N GLU A 102 -21.27 -4.20 14.67
CA GLU A 102 -21.97 -4.04 15.95
C GLU A 102 -21.07 -4.34 17.15
N LYS A 103 -20.00 -5.12 16.97
CA LYS A 103 -19.00 -5.37 18.02
C LYS A 103 -18.06 -4.17 18.12
N SER A 104 -18.05 -3.49 19.27
CA SER A 104 -17.27 -2.25 19.49
C SER A 104 -15.77 -2.36 19.23
N TRP A 105 -15.19 -3.57 19.26
CA TRP A 105 -13.75 -3.80 19.03
C TRP A 105 -13.37 -3.98 17.55
N VAL A 106 -14.34 -4.21 16.66
CA VAL A 106 -14.06 -4.53 15.25
C VAL A 106 -13.57 -3.31 14.47
N ILE A 107 -14.22 -2.14 14.65
CA ILE A 107 -13.83 -0.91 13.95
C ILE A 107 -12.45 -0.40 14.40
N PRO A 108 -12.13 -0.29 15.71
CA PRO A 108 -10.78 0.10 16.15
C PRO A 108 -9.70 -0.90 15.71
N GLY A 109 -10.00 -2.21 15.74
CA GLY A 109 -9.08 -3.24 15.26
C GLY A 109 -8.81 -3.16 13.76
N LEU A 110 -9.83 -2.86 12.97
CA LEU A 110 -9.71 -2.65 11.52
C LEU A 110 -8.89 -1.40 11.21
N ALA A 111 -9.17 -0.27 11.87
CA ALA A 111 -8.40 0.97 11.70
C ALA A 111 -6.92 0.76 12.05
N LEU A 112 -6.63 0.14 13.20
CA LEU A 112 -5.26 -0.20 13.60
C LEU A 112 -4.58 -1.12 12.59
N GLY A 113 -5.29 -2.12 12.07
CA GLY A 113 -4.78 -3.01 11.03
C GLY A 113 -4.41 -2.28 9.74
N ILE A 114 -5.27 -1.37 9.28
CA ILE A 114 -5.02 -0.53 8.09
C ILE A 114 -3.78 0.34 8.32
N LEU A 115 -3.66 0.98 9.48
CA LEU A 115 -2.48 1.76 9.85
C LEU A 115 -1.20 0.92 9.77
N VAL A 116 -1.20 -0.28 10.35
CA VAL A 116 -0.04 -1.19 10.32
C VAL A 116 0.32 -1.58 8.89
N VAL A 117 -0.67 -1.98 8.07
CA VAL A 117 -0.45 -2.33 6.67
C VAL A 117 0.10 -1.14 5.88
N PHE A 118 -0.44 0.05 6.10
CA PHE A 118 0.00 1.26 5.41
C PHE A 118 1.47 1.58 5.71
N VAL A 119 1.84 1.56 6.99
CA VAL A 119 3.23 1.79 7.43
C VAL A 119 4.16 0.72 6.86
N LEU A 120 3.79 -0.56 6.96
CA LEU A 120 4.59 -1.66 6.42
C LEU A 120 4.78 -1.55 4.91
N ALA A 121 3.72 -1.27 4.16
CA ALA A 121 3.79 -1.09 2.71
C ALA A 121 4.77 0.02 2.33
N HIS A 122 4.71 1.14 3.05
CA HIS A 122 5.56 2.30 2.83
C HIS A 122 7.03 2.03 3.17
N VAL A 123 7.28 1.31 4.27
CA VAL A 123 8.63 0.90 4.68
C VAL A 123 9.23 -0.06 3.66
N ILE A 124 8.47 -1.06 3.20
CA ILE A 124 8.92 -2.03 2.20
C ILE A 124 9.24 -1.32 0.87
N LEU A 125 8.37 -0.43 0.40
CA LEU A 125 8.59 0.37 -0.80
C LEU A 125 9.87 1.22 -0.67
N TYR A 126 10.04 1.89 0.47
CA TYR A 126 11.23 2.69 0.73
C TYR A 126 12.53 1.86 0.65
N PHE A 127 12.55 0.67 1.25
CA PHE A 127 13.70 -0.22 1.17
C PHE A 127 13.93 -0.76 -0.24
N ALA A 128 12.87 -1.05 -1.00
CA ALA A 128 12.98 -1.50 -2.38
C ALA A 128 13.57 -0.40 -3.28
N ASP A 129 13.06 0.83 -3.17
CA ASP A 129 13.52 1.97 -3.96
C ASP A 129 14.97 2.34 -3.60
N ARG A 130 15.33 2.26 -2.31
CA ARG A 130 16.71 2.48 -1.86
C ARG A 130 17.69 1.48 -2.49
N LYS A 131 17.35 0.18 -2.50
CA LYS A 131 18.18 -0.86 -3.14
C LYS A 131 18.30 -0.63 -4.65
N GLU A 132 17.22 -0.21 -5.30
CA GLU A 132 17.21 0.09 -6.73
C GLU A 132 18.13 1.28 -7.05
N ALA A 133 18.10 2.34 -6.22
CA ALA A 133 18.98 3.49 -6.36
C ALA A 133 20.47 3.16 -6.11
N GLU A 134 20.78 2.37 -5.08
CA GLU A 134 22.14 1.92 -4.78
C GLU A 134 22.74 1.11 -5.96
N LYS A 135 21.93 0.24 -6.57
CA LYS A 135 22.34 -0.53 -7.75
C LYS A 135 22.63 0.38 -8.95
N LEU A 136 21.73 1.31 -9.26
CA LEU A 136 21.92 2.30 -10.34
C LEU A 136 23.21 3.11 -10.15
N ASN A 137 23.49 3.54 -8.92
CA ASN A 137 24.71 4.28 -8.62
C ASN A 137 25.96 3.43 -8.85
N SER A 138 25.95 2.16 -8.43
CA SER A 138 27.07 1.24 -8.66
C SER A 138 27.32 0.97 -10.15
N ASP A 139 26.24 0.87 -10.95
CA ASP A 139 26.35 0.66 -12.39
C ASP A 139 26.97 1.90 -13.08
N LEU A 140 26.58 3.11 -12.68
CA LEU A 140 27.13 4.36 -13.21
C LEU A 140 28.63 4.49 -12.95
N VAL A 141 29.09 4.20 -11.72
CA VAL A 141 30.51 4.21 -11.37
C VAL A 141 31.28 3.22 -12.26
N ARG A 142 30.75 2.01 -12.43
CA ARG A 142 31.38 0.98 -13.27
C ARG A 142 31.43 1.36 -14.76
N TYR A 143 30.43 2.08 -15.27
CA TYR A 143 30.44 2.62 -16.62
C TYR A 143 31.50 3.71 -16.80
N GLN A 144 31.65 4.59 -15.81
CA GLN A 144 32.68 5.64 -15.83
C GLN A 144 34.09 5.06 -15.78
N GLU A 145 34.34 4.07 -14.93
CA GLU A 145 35.62 3.37 -14.85
C GLU A 145 36.00 2.71 -16.18
N LYS A 146 35.03 2.09 -16.88
CA LYS A 146 35.24 1.50 -18.21
C LYS A 146 35.54 2.52 -19.31
N GLN A 147 35.01 3.74 -19.21
CA GLN A 147 35.25 4.81 -20.18
C GLN A 147 36.60 5.52 -19.96
N ILE A 148 37.14 5.49 -18.74
CA ILE A 148 38.44 6.10 -18.42
C ILE A 148 39.62 5.16 -18.74
N GLN A 149 39.37 3.84 -18.79
CA GLN A 149 40.39 2.82 -19.08
C GLN A 149 40.44 2.33 -20.54
N GLY A 150 39.51 2.77 -21.40
CA GLY A 150 39.46 2.44 -22.83
C GLY A 150 39.76 3.66 -23.69
#